data_AF-A0AAZ3SNR2-F1
#
_entry.id   AF-A0AAZ3SNR2-F1
#
_cell.length_a   1.000
_cell.length_b   1.000
_cell.length_c   1.000
_cell.angle_alpha   90.00
_cell.angle_beta   90.00
_cell.angle_gamma   90.00
#
_symmetry.space_group_name_H-M   'P 1'
#
loop_
_entity.id
_entity.type
_entity.pdbx_description
1 polymer ?
#
loop_
_entity_poly.entity_id
_entity_poly.type
_entity_poly.pdbx_seq_one_letter_code
_entity_poly.pdbx_strand_id
1 'polypeptide(L)'
;MCVSESVDSWCSIPLHTFQLGSMSTNNSPTADVDNTAVLHLGIGRPYQTIMLENEAFSCFVFYSVLLVIKMYIIAIITGQVRLRKKAFANPEDAQRHGGVQYYREDPDVERCRRAHRNDMENIFPFLFLGAVYSLIGPSLAVARAHFLVFFLFRMLHTVAYLCVLRAPTRSLAYVVAQVPCVSMAVQVLAAVASSW
;
A
#
# COMPACT_ATOMS: atom_id res chain seq x y z
N MET A 1 34.83 -36.63 0.85
CA MET A 1 34.12 -36.24 2.08
C MET A 1 32.62 -36.41 1.83
N CYS A 2 32.08 -37.56 2.21
CA CYS A 2 30.64 -37.77 2.38
C CYS A 2 30.41 -37.83 3.89
N VAL A 3 29.45 -37.06 4.39
CA VAL A 3 28.97 -37.15 5.77
C VAL A 3 27.56 -37.73 5.74
N SER A 4 27.45 -38.86 6.44
CA SER A 4 26.26 -39.60 6.82
C SER A 4 25.59 -39.01 8.07
N GLU A 5 24.47 -39.64 8.44
CA GLU A 5 23.73 -39.62 9.71
C GLU A 5 22.54 -38.66 9.77
N SER A 6 21.43 -38.99 10.42
CA SER A 6 20.77 -40.27 10.73
C SER A 6 19.42 -39.82 11.29
N VAL A 7 18.34 -40.34 10.74
CA VAL A 7 16.98 -40.18 11.26
C VAL A 7 16.75 -41.39 12.17
N ASP A 8 16.23 -41.18 13.38
CA ASP A 8 15.23 -42.06 14.03
C ASP A 8 15.13 -41.86 15.56
N SER A 9 14.00 -42.33 16.10
CA SER A 9 13.52 -42.32 17.49
C SER A 9 12.70 -41.07 17.79
N TRP A 10 11.41 -41.13 18.11
CA TRP A 10 10.78 -41.94 19.15
C TRP A 10 9.29 -42.19 18.86
N CYS A 11 8.82 -43.44 18.86
CA CYS A 11 7.41 -43.76 19.09
C CYS A 11 7.24 -45.22 19.54
N SER A 12 6.93 -45.42 20.83
CA SER A 12 6.35 -46.60 21.49
C SER A 12 6.17 -46.18 22.96
N ILE A 13 5.11 -46.44 23.74
CA ILE A 13 4.41 -47.67 24.17
C ILE A 13 3.11 -47.20 24.95
N PRO A 14 2.23 -48.04 25.55
CA PRO A 14 1.13 -48.90 25.04
C PRO A 14 -0.31 -48.49 25.46
N LEU A 15 -1.30 -49.15 24.84
CA LEU A 15 -2.71 -49.24 25.26
C LEU A 15 -2.90 -50.14 26.50
N HIS A 16 -3.77 -49.72 27.42
CA HIS A 16 -4.42 -50.61 28.40
C HIS A 16 -5.94 -50.40 28.41
N THR A 17 -6.66 -51.49 28.19
CA THR A 17 -8.11 -51.63 28.23
C THR A 17 -8.58 -51.78 29.69
N PHE A 18 -9.67 -51.10 30.07
CA PHE A 18 -10.46 -51.47 31.25
C PHE A 18 -11.95 -51.15 30.99
N GLN A 19 -12.82 -52.14 31.19
CA GLN A 19 -14.25 -52.08 30.88
C GLN A 19 -15.12 -52.14 32.15
N LEU A 20 -16.23 -51.38 32.08
CA LEU A 20 -17.54 -51.43 32.76
C LEU A 20 -17.69 -51.45 34.30
N GLY A 21 -18.44 -50.45 34.77
CA GLY A 21 -19.36 -50.52 35.91
C GLY A 21 -20.66 -49.81 35.57
N SER A 22 -21.79 -50.49 35.77
CA SER A 22 -23.15 -50.09 35.39
C SER A 22 -23.94 -49.40 36.51
N MET A 23 -24.99 -48.65 36.10
CA MET A 23 -26.34 -48.61 36.69
C MET A 23 -26.71 -47.43 37.63
N SER A 24 -27.66 -46.58 37.18
CA SER A 24 -28.87 -46.08 37.89
C SER A 24 -29.34 -44.72 37.32
N THR A 25 -30.31 -44.70 36.41
CA THR A 25 -31.75 -44.33 36.53
C THR A 25 -32.12 -42.83 36.43
N ASN A 26 -32.83 -42.52 35.34
CA ASN A 26 -34.02 -41.67 35.18
C ASN A 26 -34.01 -40.17 35.53
N ASN A 27 -34.05 -39.31 34.50
CA ASN A 27 -35.29 -38.61 34.06
C ASN A 27 -35.04 -37.71 32.83
N SER A 28 -35.93 -37.78 31.86
CA SER A 28 -36.10 -36.89 30.69
C SER A 28 -37.51 -36.25 30.75
N PRO A 29 -37.94 -35.34 29.85
CA PRO A 29 -37.26 -34.30 29.08
C PRO A 29 -37.98 -32.91 29.21
N THR A 30 -37.25 -31.80 29.15
CA THR A 30 -37.80 -30.55 28.57
C THR A 30 -36.73 -29.92 27.71
N ALA A 31 -36.97 -29.97 26.40
CA ALA A 31 -36.27 -29.12 25.45
C ALA A 31 -36.62 -27.67 25.79
N ASP A 32 -35.66 -26.95 26.36
CA ASP A 32 -35.69 -25.49 26.29
C ASP A 32 -34.47 -25.01 25.51
N VAL A 33 -34.84 -24.30 24.47
CA VAL A 33 -34.02 -23.64 23.48
C VAL A 33 -33.26 -22.53 24.20
N ASP A 34 -31.97 -22.73 24.45
CA ASP A 34 -31.06 -21.60 24.65
C ASP A 34 -29.60 -21.99 24.38
N ASN A 35 -29.35 -22.35 23.11
CA ASN A 35 -28.01 -22.32 22.51
C ASN A 35 -27.59 -20.87 22.14
N THR A 36 -28.16 -19.86 22.79
CA THR A 36 -28.03 -18.45 22.42
C THR A 36 -27.23 -17.60 23.41
N ALA A 37 -26.64 -18.21 24.45
CA ALA A 37 -25.94 -17.46 25.50
C ALA A 37 -24.41 -17.63 25.52
N VAL A 38 -23.80 -18.35 24.57
CA VAL A 38 -22.32 -18.57 24.55
C VAL A 38 -21.69 -18.24 23.19
N LEU A 39 -22.05 -17.08 22.64
CA LEU A 39 -21.28 -16.46 21.56
C LEU A 39 -20.92 -15.00 21.87
N HIS A 40 -20.57 -14.72 23.13
CA HIS A 40 -19.68 -13.61 23.43
C HIS A 40 -18.29 -13.96 22.90
N LEU A 41 -18.08 -13.70 21.61
CA LEU A 41 -16.79 -13.73 20.92
C LEU A 41 -15.93 -12.56 21.44
N GLY A 42 -15.45 -12.71 22.67
CA GLY A 42 -14.37 -11.94 23.28
C GLY A 42 -13.00 -12.45 22.83
N ILE A 43 -12.78 -12.51 21.51
CA ILE A 43 -11.46 -12.77 20.91
C ILE A 43 -11.28 -11.76 19.78
N GLY A 44 -10.21 -10.97 19.88
CA GLY A 44 -10.00 -9.69 19.20
C GLY A 44 -10.37 -9.64 17.72
N ARG A 45 -11.03 -8.55 17.32
CA ARG A 45 -10.97 -8.13 15.92
C ARG A 45 -9.48 -8.01 15.57
N PRO A 46 -8.97 -8.75 14.56
CA PRO A 46 -7.63 -8.47 14.09
C PRO A 46 -7.60 -6.99 13.73
N TYR A 47 -6.55 -6.27 14.12
CA TYR A 47 -6.41 -4.81 13.90
C TYR A 47 -6.76 -4.37 12.45
N GLN A 48 -6.63 -5.31 11.52
CA GLN A 48 -7.07 -5.27 10.13
C GLN A 48 -8.53 -4.83 9.91
N THR A 49 -9.46 -5.15 10.82
CA THR A 49 -10.89 -4.80 10.70
C THR A 49 -11.16 -3.33 11.09
N ILE A 50 -10.36 -2.76 12.01
CA ILE A 50 -10.63 -1.43 12.58
C ILE A 50 -10.22 -0.30 11.61
N MET A 51 -9.14 -0.49 10.84
CA MET A 51 -8.67 0.51 9.88
C MET A 51 -9.55 0.58 8.62
N LEU A 52 -10.18 -0.53 8.21
CA LEU A 52 -11.02 -0.60 7.01
C LEU A 52 -12.48 -0.20 7.25
N GLU A 53 -12.89 -0.03 8.51
CA GLU A 53 -14.24 0.47 8.86
C GLU A 53 -14.42 1.96 8.51
N ASN A 54 -13.34 2.75 8.53
CA ASN A 54 -13.39 4.12 8.00
C ASN A 54 -13.31 4.05 6.47
N GLU A 55 -14.47 4.12 5.82
CA GLU A 55 -14.61 4.04 4.37
C GLU A 55 -13.74 5.08 3.63
N ALA A 56 -13.61 6.29 4.18
CA ALA A 56 -12.76 7.33 3.61
C ALA A 56 -11.27 6.96 3.71
N PHE A 57 -10.84 6.41 4.85
CA PHE A 57 -9.46 5.94 5.03
C PHE A 57 -9.14 4.73 4.13
N SER A 58 -10.05 3.77 4.00
CA SER A 58 -9.91 2.65 3.07
C SER A 58 -9.77 3.13 1.62
N CYS A 59 -10.60 4.11 1.23
CA CYS A 59 -10.50 4.76 -0.07
C CYS A 59 -9.15 5.48 -0.28
N PHE A 60 -8.66 6.20 0.74
CA PHE A 60 -7.35 6.83 0.74
C PHE A 60 -6.22 5.81 0.55
N VAL A 61 -6.23 4.71 1.31
CA VAL A 61 -5.20 3.66 1.22
C VAL A 61 -5.17 3.05 -0.17
N PHE A 62 -6.31 2.78 -0.78
CA PHE A 62 -6.40 2.23 -2.13
C PHE A 62 -5.68 3.12 -3.16
N TYR A 63 -6.02 4.41 -3.24
CA TYR A 63 -5.38 5.32 -4.20
C TYR A 63 -3.90 5.59 -3.86
N SER A 64 -3.56 5.62 -2.58
CA SER A 64 -2.18 5.78 -2.10
C SER A 64 -1.27 4.64 -2.56
N VAL A 65 -1.73 3.39 -2.42
CA VAL A 65 -0.98 2.21 -2.87
C VAL A 65 -0.77 2.25 -4.39
N LEU A 66 -1.80 2.63 -5.17
CA LEU A 66 -1.66 2.78 -6.62
C LEU A 66 -0.61 3.83 -7.02
N LEU A 67 -0.56 4.96 -6.30
CA LEU A 67 0.45 6.00 -6.52
C LEU A 67 1.87 5.53 -6.18
N VAL A 68 2.03 4.77 -5.10
CA VAL A 68 3.32 4.17 -4.72
C VAL A 68 3.77 3.15 -5.76
N ILE A 69 2.86 2.26 -6.21
CA ILE A 69 3.15 1.31 -7.29
C ILE A 69 3.61 2.05 -8.56
N LYS A 70 2.94 3.14 -8.92
CA LYS A 70 3.33 3.99 -10.04
C LYS A 70 4.76 4.54 -9.86
N MET A 71 5.15 4.99 -8.67
CA MET A 71 6.52 5.45 -8.42
C MET A 71 7.55 4.34 -8.63
N TYR A 72 7.26 3.11 -8.18
CA TYR A 72 8.12 1.94 -8.46
C TYR A 72 8.23 1.65 -9.96
N ILE A 73 7.12 1.74 -10.71
CA ILE A 73 7.15 1.60 -12.17
C ILE A 73 8.08 2.63 -12.81
N ILE A 74 8.07 3.88 -12.35
CA ILE A 74 8.97 4.93 -12.86
C ILE A 74 10.44 4.66 -12.51
N ALA A 75 10.71 4.12 -11.32
CA ALA A 75 12.06 3.69 -10.95
C ALA A 75 12.58 2.58 -11.89
N ILE A 76 11.75 1.58 -12.18
CA ILE A 76 12.07 0.49 -13.11
C ILE A 76 12.31 1.04 -14.53
N ILE A 77 11.41 1.89 -15.04
CA ILE A 77 11.56 2.54 -16.35
C ILE A 77 12.88 3.30 -16.42
N THR A 78 13.23 4.07 -15.38
CA THR A 78 14.51 4.81 -15.32
C THR A 78 15.70 3.86 -15.47
N GLY A 79 15.72 2.74 -14.74
CA GLY A 79 16.77 1.72 -14.85
C GLY A 79 16.87 1.11 -16.25
N GLN A 80 15.73 0.77 -16.86
CA GLN A 80 15.68 0.22 -18.22
C GLN A 80 16.18 1.22 -19.28
N VAL A 81 15.85 2.51 -19.13
CA VAL A 81 16.34 3.56 -20.04
C VAL A 81 17.87 3.72 -19.90
N ARG A 82 18.42 3.67 -18.69
CA ARG A 82 19.88 3.70 -18.47
C ARG A 82 20.59 2.55 -19.18
N LEU A 83 20.06 1.34 -19.06
CA LEU A 83 20.61 0.15 -19.73
C LEU A 83 20.53 0.28 -21.26
N ARG A 84 19.36 0.67 -21.79
CA ARG A 84 19.14 0.81 -23.24
C ARG A 84 20.02 1.89 -23.87
N LYS A 85 20.20 3.03 -23.19
CA LYS A 85 20.96 4.18 -23.68
C LYS A 85 22.44 4.11 -23.34
N LYS A 86 22.85 3.13 -22.53
CA LYS A 86 24.18 3.03 -21.90
C LYS A 86 24.61 4.39 -21.31
N ALA A 87 23.81 4.86 -20.35
CA ALA A 87 24.00 6.13 -19.67
C ALA A 87 23.88 5.91 -18.15
N PHE A 88 25.02 5.69 -17.52
CA PHE A 88 25.10 5.32 -16.11
C PHE A 88 25.55 6.51 -15.27
N ALA A 89 25.02 6.59 -14.05
CA ALA A 89 25.32 7.67 -13.11
C ALA A 89 26.55 7.40 -12.25
N ASN A 90 27.07 6.17 -12.26
CA ASN A 90 28.25 5.80 -11.50
C ASN A 90 29.30 5.15 -12.43
N PRO A 91 30.61 5.41 -12.22
CA PRO A 91 31.66 4.90 -13.08
C PRO A 91 31.80 3.37 -13.06
N GLU A 92 31.52 2.71 -11.93
CA GLU A 92 31.55 1.25 -11.79
C GLU A 92 30.46 0.55 -12.62
N ASP A 93 29.26 1.14 -12.69
CA ASP A 93 28.17 0.66 -13.54
C ASP A 93 28.55 0.80 -15.02
N ALA A 94 29.16 1.94 -15.39
CA ALA A 94 29.64 2.17 -16.75
C ALA A 94 30.71 1.15 -17.16
N GLN A 95 31.69 0.88 -16.29
CA GLN A 95 32.72 -0.13 -16.52
C GLN A 95 32.11 -1.52 -16.71
N ARG A 96 31.18 -1.93 -15.83
CA ARG A 96 30.47 -3.22 -15.94
C ARG A 96 29.69 -3.37 -17.26
N HIS A 97 29.21 -2.27 -17.82
CA HIS A 97 28.35 -2.26 -19.00
C HIS A 97 29.04 -1.77 -20.30
N GLY A 98 30.38 -1.77 -20.33
CA GLY A 98 31.17 -1.66 -21.56
C GLY A 98 32.18 -0.51 -21.62
N GLY A 99 32.39 0.22 -20.52
CA GLY A 99 33.51 1.16 -20.35
C GLY A 99 33.12 2.53 -19.79
N VAL A 100 34.14 3.27 -19.34
CA VAL A 100 33.98 4.58 -18.65
C VAL A 100 33.30 5.64 -19.53
N GLN A 101 33.32 5.50 -20.85
CA GLN A 101 32.61 6.39 -21.78
C GLN A 101 31.08 6.38 -21.59
N TYR A 102 30.52 5.37 -20.92
CA TYR A 102 29.10 5.29 -20.59
C TYR A 102 28.75 5.94 -19.23
N TYR A 103 29.74 6.45 -18.49
CA TYR A 103 29.53 7.36 -17.37
C TYR A 103 29.21 8.75 -17.93
N ARG A 104 27.92 8.96 -18.20
CA ARG A 104 27.42 10.14 -18.89
C ARG A 104 25.96 10.38 -18.59
N GLU A 105 25.52 11.61 -18.78
CA GLU A 105 24.12 11.97 -18.73
C GLU A 105 23.41 11.68 -20.06
N ASP A 106 22.11 11.38 -19.98
CA ASP A 106 21.24 11.20 -21.13
C ASP A 106 19.92 11.96 -20.90
N PRO A 107 19.41 12.71 -21.90
CA PRO A 107 18.19 13.50 -21.74
C PRO A 107 16.93 12.69 -21.36
N ASP A 108 16.81 11.44 -21.82
CA ASP A 108 15.68 10.57 -21.51
C ASP A 108 15.79 10.02 -20.08
N VAL A 109 17.00 9.70 -19.62
CA VAL A 109 17.26 9.33 -18.22
C VAL A 109 16.91 10.48 -17.29
N GLU A 110 17.38 11.71 -17.57
CA GLU A 110 17.08 12.86 -16.72
C GLU A 110 15.60 13.25 -16.79
N ARG A 111 14.91 12.98 -17.90
CA ARG A 111 13.45 13.10 -17.98
C ARG A 111 12.74 12.15 -17.03
N CYS A 112 13.13 10.87 -16.98
CA CYS A 112 12.57 9.91 -16.03
C CYS A 112 12.85 10.33 -14.57
N ARG A 113 14.08 10.79 -14.29
CA ARG A 113 14.47 11.32 -12.97
C ARG A 113 13.63 12.52 -12.54
N ARG A 114 13.38 13.48 -13.43
CA ARG A 114 12.52 14.64 -13.13
C ARG A 114 11.07 14.25 -12.91
N ALA A 115 10.55 13.28 -13.67
CA ALA A 115 9.21 12.73 -13.43
C ALA A 115 9.11 12.11 -12.04
N HIS A 116 10.08 11.27 -11.66
CA HIS A 116 10.11 10.63 -10.35
C HIS A 116 10.32 11.63 -9.20
N ARG A 117 11.18 12.63 -9.38
CA ARG A 117 11.37 13.69 -8.39
C ARG A 117 10.09 14.49 -8.16
N ASN A 118 9.40 14.86 -9.23
CA ASN A 118 8.11 15.53 -9.10
C ASN A 118 7.07 14.63 -8.43
N ASP A 119 7.11 13.31 -8.64
CA ASP A 119 6.28 12.38 -7.88
C ASP A 119 6.58 12.45 -6.38
N MET A 120 7.85 12.45 -5.96
CA MET A 120 8.21 12.59 -4.55
C MET A 120 7.72 13.91 -3.96
N GLU A 121 7.90 15.02 -4.67
CA GLU A 121 7.49 16.37 -4.24
C GLU A 121 5.97 16.51 -4.05
N ASN A 122 5.14 15.64 -4.65
CA ASN A 122 3.68 15.78 -4.64
C ASN A 122 2.96 14.61 -3.97
N ILE A 123 3.40 13.38 -4.21
CA ILE A 123 2.79 12.19 -3.63
C ILE A 123 3.10 12.12 -2.14
N PHE A 124 4.32 12.43 -1.68
CA PHE A 124 4.61 12.36 -0.24
C PHE A 124 3.77 13.34 0.59
N PRO A 125 3.62 14.63 0.21
CA PRO A 125 2.68 15.52 0.89
C PRO A 125 1.24 15.02 0.82
N PHE A 126 0.79 14.47 -0.31
CA PHE A 126 -0.55 13.89 -0.43
C PHE A 126 -0.76 12.69 0.49
N LEU A 127 0.22 11.80 0.64
CA LEU A 127 0.13 10.65 1.55
C LEU A 127 -0.06 11.11 2.99
N PHE A 128 0.72 12.10 3.43
CA PHE A 128 0.56 12.68 4.75
C PHE A 128 -0.81 13.36 4.90
N LEU A 129 -1.14 14.26 3.98
CA LEU A 129 -2.34 15.09 4.08
C LEU A 129 -3.63 14.27 3.92
N GLY A 130 -3.66 13.31 3.01
CA GLY A 130 -4.79 12.43 2.79
C GLY A 130 -5.05 11.49 3.97
N ALA A 131 -4.00 11.05 4.66
CA ALA A 131 -4.13 10.30 5.91
C ALA A 131 -4.79 11.16 6.98
N VAL A 132 -4.26 12.37 7.24
CA VAL A 132 -4.83 13.30 8.24
C VAL A 132 -6.25 13.70 7.87
N TYR A 133 -6.51 14.00 6.59
CA TYR A 133 -7.84 14.35 6.08
C TYR A 133 -8.86 13.22 6.29
N SER A 134 -8.45 11.96 6.17
CA SER A 134 -9.35 10.82 6.41
C SER A 134 -9.76 10.68 7.89
N LEU A 135 -9.00 11.28 8.81
CA LEU A 135 -9.25 11.24 10.25
C LEU A 135 -10.19 12.35 10.74
N ILE A 136 -10.40 13.42 9.97
CA ILE A 136 -11.34 14.50 10.35
C ILE A 136 -12.80 14.19 10.01
N GLY A 137 -13.11 12.95 9.64
CA GLY A 137 -14.47 12.48 9.32
C GLY A 137 -15.11 13.14 8.08
N PRO A 138 -14.42 13.28 6.93
CA PRO A 138 -15.02 13.85 5.74
C PRO A 138 -16.10 12.93 5.16
N SER A 139 -17.03 13.51 4.40
CA SER A 139 -17.98 12.67 3.65
C SER A 139 -17.25 11.78 2.63
N LEU A 140 -17.65 10.51 2.52
CA LEU A 140 -17.00 9.54 1.63
C LEU A 140 -16.96 10.01 0.18
N ALA A 141 -18.07 10.58 -0.32
CA ALA A 141 -18.17 11.06 -1.69
C ALA A 141 -17.13 12.14 -1.99
N VAL A 142 -16.95 13.09 -1.07
CA VAL A 142 -15.98 14.18 -1.21
C VAL A 142 -14.56 13.64 -1.10
N ALA A 143 -14.27 12.79 -0.12
CA ALA A 143 -12.94 12.18 0.04
C ALA A 143 -12.54 11.38 -1.21
N ARG A 144 -13.44 10.54 -1.73
CA ARG A 144 -13.23 9.78 -2.95
C ARG A 144 -12.95 10.68 -4.15
N ALA A 145 -13.68 11.79 -4.28
CA ALA A 145 -13.43 12.76 -5.35
C ALA A 145 -12.03 13.37 -5.26
N HIS A 146 -11.59 13.78 -4.06
CA HIS A 146 -10.24 14.33 -3.84
C HIS A 146 -9.15 13.33 -4.25
N PHE A 147 -9.25 12.09 -3.77
CA PHE A 147 -8.24 11.06 -4.03
C PHE A 147 -8.23 10.62 -5.49
N LEU A 148 -9.41 10.48 -6.11
CA LEU A 148 -9.52 10.12 -7.53
C LEU A 148 -8.96 11.23 -8.44
N VAL A 149 -9.31 12.49 -8.21
CA VAL A 149 -8.80 13.62 -8.99
C VAL A 149 -7.28 13.69 -8.87
N PHE A 150 -6.75 13.62 -7.64
CA PHE A 150 -5.31 13.58 -7.44
C PHE A 150 -4.66 12.42 -8.21
N PHE A 151 -5.17 11.20 -8.03
CA PHE A 151 -4.65 10.01 -8.71
C PHE A 151 -4.63 10.14 -10.24
N LEU A 152 -5.76 10.48 -10.85
CA LEU A 152 -5.89 10.57 -12.32
C LEU A 152 -4.94 11.62 -12.90
N PHE A 153 -4.86 12.79 -12.28
CA PHE A 153 -3.99 13.85 -12.79
C PHE A 153 -2.51 13.57 -12.52
N ARG A 154 -2.15 12.83 -11.46
CA ARG A 154 -0.78 12.31 -11.29
C ARG A 154 -0.42 11.25 -12.33
N MET A 155 -1.36 10.38 -12.73
CA MET A 155 -1.16 9.46 -13.85
C MET A 155 -0.94 10.22 -15.15
N LEU A 156 -1.81 11.19 -15.46
CA LEU A 156 -1.69 12.04 -16.65
C LEU A 156 -0.38 12.83 -16.66
N HIS A 157 0.02 13.40 -15.52
CA HIS A 157 1.29 14.12 -15.39
C HIS A 157 2.49 13.23 -15.74
N THR A 158 2.52 12.00 -15.21
CA THR A 158 3.57 11.02 -15.52
C THR A 158 3.58 10.64 -17.01
N VAL A 159 2.41 10.34 -17.60
CA VAL A 159 2.29 10.05 -19.04
C VAL A 159 2.75 11.24 -19.88
N ALA A 160 2.32 12.46 -19.54
CA ALA A 160 2.75 13.67 -20.23
C ALA A 160 4.27 13.88 -20.15
N TYR A 161 4.88 13.51 -19.01
CA TYR A 161 6.33 13.60 -18.83
C TYR A 161 7.09 12.60 -19.71
N LEU A 162 6.69 11.33 -19.69
CA LEU A 162 7.40 10.25 -20.38
C LEU A 162 7.15 10.24 -21.89
N CYS A 163 5.92 10.52 -22.34
CA CYS A 163 5.53 10.51 -23.75
C CYS A 163 5.76 11.86 -24.45
N VAL A 164 6.38 12.83 -23.78
CA VAL A 164 6.70 14.16 -24.33
C VAL A 164 5.47 14.83 -24.96
N LEU A 165 4.35 14.79 -24.24
CA LEU A 165 3.12 15.42 -24.73
C LEU A 165 3.29 16.94 -24.84
N ARG A 166 2.60 17.53 -25.83
CA ARG A 166 2.66 18.97 -26.10
C ARG A 166 2.26 19.78 -24.86
N ALA A 167 2.96 20.88 -24.61
CA ALA A 167 2.52 21.86 -23.63
C ALA A 167 1.12 22.40 -23.99
N PRO A 168 0.24 22.66 -23.01
CA PRO A 168 0.50 22.75 -21.56
C PRO A 168 0.13 21.50 -20.76
N THR A 169 -0.11 20.32 -21.37
CA THR A 169 -0.71 19.14 -20.72
C THR A 169 -0.07 18.76 -19.39
N ARG A 170 1.26 18.70 -19.32
CA ARG A 170 1.98 18.40 -18.08
C ARG A 170 1.70 19.44 -16.99
N SER A 171 1.85 20.72 -17.30
CA SER A 171 1.66 21.80 -16.32
C SER A 171 0.22 21.89 -15.85
N LEU A 172 -0.75 21.70 -16.75
CA LEU A 172 -2.16 21.66 -16.39
C LEU A 172 -2.46 20.47 -15.47
N ALA A 173 -1.96 19.28 -15.80
CA ALA A 173 -2.14 18.10 -14.96
C ALA A 173 -1.54 18.28 -13.56
N TYR A 174 -0.37 18.92 -13.47
CA TYR A 174 0.22 19.30 -12.19
C TYR A 174 -0.73 20.21 -11.40
N VAL A 175 -1.17 21.33 -11.98
CA VAL A 175 -2.01 22.31 -11.28
C VAL A 175 -3.31 21.70 -10.81
N VAL A 176 -3.99 20.92 -11.65
CA VAL A 176 -5.26 20.29 -11.28
C VAL A 176 -5.08 19.24 -10.18
N ALA A 177 -3.96 18.50 -10.17
CA ALA A 177 -3.65 17.59 -9.07
C ALA A 177 -3.44 18.32 -7.73
N GLN A 178 -2.97 19.57 -7.73
CA GLN A 178 -2.76 20.31 -6.48
C GLN A 178 -4.07 20.82 -5.84
N VAL A 179 -5.13 21.00 -6.63
CA VAL A 179 -6.44 21.49 -6.14
C VAL A 179 -6.97 20.66 -4.95
N PRO A 180 -7.08 19.32 -5.02
CA PRO A 180 -7.51 18.53 -3.88
C PRO A 180 -6.55 18.63 -2.68
N CYS A 181 -5.23 18.76 -2.91
CA CYS A 181 -4.28 18.94 -1.80
C CYS A 181 -4.53 20.26 -1.06
N VAL A 182 -4.69 21.37 -1.77
CA VAL A 182 -4.97 22.66 -1.13
C VAL A 182 -6.32 22.61 -0.39
N SER A 183 -7.34 22.03 -1.01
CA SER A 183 -8.66 21.84 -0.40
C SER A 183 -8.60 21.03 0.91
N MET A 184 -7.91 19.88 0.91
CA MET A 184 -7.73 19.06 2.11
C MET A 184 -6.96 19.81 3.20
N ALA A 185 -5.90 20.56 2.83
CA ALA A 185 -5.11 21.33 3.79
C ALA A 185 -5.96 22.39 4.50
N VAL A 186 -6.78 23.14 3.75
CA VAL A 186 -7.69 24.13 4.32
C VAL A 186 -8.72 23.48 5.24
N GLN A 187 -9.32 22.36 4.84
CA GLN A 187 -10.31 21.65 5.67
C GLN A 187 -9.69 21.11 6.97
N VAL A 188 -8.48 20.53 6.90
CA VAL A 188 -7.76 20.06 8.08
C VAL A 188 -7.43 21.23 9.02
N LEU A 189 -6.91 22.35 8.49
CA LEU A 189 -6.62 23.53 9.29
C LEU A 189 -7.88 24.10 9.95
N ALA A 190 -8.99 24.19 9.22
CA ALA A 190 -10.26 24.68 9.77
C ALA A 190 -10.79 23.78 10.89
N ALA A 191 -10.75 22.46 10.72
CA ALA A 191 -11.20 21.50 11.73
C ALA A 191 -10.34 21.53 13.01
N VAL A 192 -9.03 21.70 12.87
CA VAL A 192 -8.13 21.84 14.03
C VAL A 192 -8.31 23.19 14.69
N ALA A 193 -8.42 24.28 13.92
CA ALA A 193 -8.59 25.63 14.45
C ALA A 193 -9.91 25.83 15.21
N SER A 194 -10.99 25.13 14.83
CA SER A 194 -12.24 25.15 15.60
C SER A 194 -12.16 24.39 16.92
N SER A 195 -11.11 23.59 17.12
CA SER A 195 -10.89 22.75 18.30
C SER A 195 -9.88 23.33 19.29
N TRP A 196 -9.26 24.46 18.95
CA TRP A 196 -8.31 25.22 19.78
C TRP A 196 -9.02 26.40 20.45
#